data_AF-A0A7C3LCC4-F1
#
_entry.id   AF-A0A7C3LCC4-F1
#
_cell.length_a   1.000
_cell.length_b   1.000
_cell.length_c   1.000
_cell.angle_alpha   90.00
_cell.angle_beta   90.00
_cell.angle_gamma   90.00
#
_symmetry.space_group_name_H-M   'P 1'
#
loop_
_entity.id
_entity.type
_entity.pdbx_description
1 polymer ?
#
loop_
_entity_poly.entity_id
_entity_poly.type
_entity_poly.pdbx_seq_one_letter_code
_entity_poly.pdbx_strand_id
1 'polypeptide(L)'
;MAKGRASQPAWKQCQPRNDFLTMLDRRLLIIMLALALLPACASVPTQEMSDARQSLQAAYDAGAEKYASRHLRIAEDYLTKAERELELRFYSWARNDAMLAKSEARKAQEVTSAIKSAKAAIEASPAGGEALTAARALLEKAIAAAKQGKDTAAIRMAREAEARLSQDAHE
;
A
#
# COMPACT_ATOMS: atom_id res chain seq x y z
N MET A 1 -62.68 6.83 70.09
CA MET A 1 -61.80 7.96 69.72
C MET A 1 -60.54 7.42 69.06
N ALA A 2 -60.10 8.12 68.02
CA ALA A 2 -59.16 7.72 66.98
C ALA A 2 -57.71 7.51 67.46
N LYS A 3 -56.96 6.66 66.73
CA LYS A 3 -55.83 7.11 65.89
C LYS A 3 -55.31 5.96 65.02
N GLY A 4 -55.29 6.22 63.71
CA GLY A 4 -54.92 5.29 62.66
C GLY A 4 -53.42 4.98 62.64
N ARG A 5 -53.10 3.73 62.27
CA ARG A 5 -51.76 3.31 61.86
C ARG A 5 -51.68 3.40 60.34
N ALA A 6 -51.03 4.44 59.84
CA ALA A 6 -50.54 4.45 58.47
C ALA A 6 -49.30 3.54 58.42
N SER A 7 -49.43 2.39 57.77
CA SER A 7 -48.36 1.48 57.44
C SER A 7 -47.41 2.13 56.42
N GLN A 8 -46.11 2.13 56.70
CA GLN A 8 -45.12 2.54 55.72
C GLN A 8 -44.94 1.45 54.65
N PRO A 9 -44.82 1.81 53.36
CA PRO A 9 -44.66 0.85 52.28
C PRO A 9 -43.22 0.29 52.17
N ALA A 10 -43.13 -1.00 51.84
CA ALA A 10 -41.96 -1.89 51.90
C ALA A 10 -40.85 -1.66 50.85
N TRP A 11 -40.75 -0.48 50.23
CA TRP A 11 -39.78 -0.25 49.14
C TRP A 11 -38.50 0.48 49.57
N LYS A 12 -38.33 0.84 50.85
CA LYS A 12 -37.13 1.54 51.35
C LYS A 12 -35.92 0.63 51.67
N GLN A 13 -35.87 -0.60 51.15
CA GLN A 13 -34.76 -1.55 51.36
C GLN A 13 -34.20 -2.07 50.04
N CYS A 14 -33.69 -1.16 49.20
CA CYS A 14 -32.81 -1.49 48.08
C CYS A 14 -31.82 -0.32 47.91
N GLN A 15 -30.79 -0.25 48.76
CA GLN A 15 -29.56 0.47 48.41
C GLN A 15 -28.59 -0.56 47.81
N PRO A 16 -28.21 -0.45 46.52
CA PRO A 16 -27.16 -1.29 45.97
C PRO A 16 -25.81 -0.88 46.57
N ARG A 17 -25.13 -1.84 47.19
CA ARG A 17 -23.72 -1.72 47.61
C ARG A 17 -22.87 -1.57 46.34
N ASN A 18 -22.29 -0.39 46.13
CA ASN A 18 -21.36 -0.09 45.02
C ASN A 18 -19.96 -0.76 45.22
N ASP A 19 -19.91 -2.06 45.51
CA ASP A 19 -18.66 -2.82 45.63
C ASP A 19 -18.16 -3.35 44.27
N PHE A 20 -18.96 -3.24 43.21
CA PHE A 20 -18.61 -3.73 41.86
C PHE A 20 -17.59 -2.86 41.12
N LEU A 21 -17.50 -1.56 41.45
CA LEU A 21 -16.62 -0.62 40.75
C LEU A 21 -15.12 -0.84 41.06
N THR A 22 -14.78 -1.35 42.26
CA THR A 22 -13.38 -1.48 42.69
C THR A 22 -12.69 -2.76 42.19
N MET A 23 -13.43 -3.85 42.02
CA MET A 23 -12.88 -5.12 41.54
C MET A 23 -12.58 -5.11 40.03
N LEU A 24 -13.39 -4.39 39.24
CA LEU A 24 -13.19 -4.27 37.79
C LEU A 24 -12.02 -3.35 37.47
N ASP A 25 -11.86 -2.26 38.24
CA ASP A 25 -10.73 -1.33 38.12
C ASP A 25 -9.39 -2.02 38.41
N ARG A 26 -9.31 -2.83 39.47
CA ARG A 26 -8.07 -3.54 39.81
C ARG A 26 -7.69 -4.58 38.77
N ARG A 27 -8.66 -5.27 38.14
CA ARG A 27 -8.40 -6.21 37.03
C ARG A 27 -7.92 -5.48 35.77
N LEU A 28 -8.55 -4.36 35.43
CA LEU A 28 -8.14 -3.52 34.31
C LEU A 28 -6.74 -2.93 34.53
N LEU A 29 -6.41 -2.52 35.75
CA LEU A 29 -5.10 -1.98 36.11
C LEU A 29 -4.01 -3.06 36.04
N ILE A 30 -4.32 -4.30 36.45
CA ILE A 30 -3.41 -5.46 36.28
C ILE A 30 -3.22 -5.79 34.79
N ILE A 31 -4.26 -5.74 33.97
CA ILE A 31 -4.17 -5.99 32.52
C ILE A 31 -3.32 -4.90 31.83
N MET A 32 -3.57 -3.63 32.15
CA MET A 32 -2.80 -2.49 31.62
C MET A 32 -1.33 -2.57 32.04
N LEU A 33 -1.06 -2.91 33.30
CA LEU A 33 0.30 -3.11 33.80
C LEU A 33 0.98 -4.30 33.12
N ALA A 34 0.27 -5.41 32.92
CA ALA A 34 0.78 -6.58 32.19
C ALA A 34 1.06 -6.27 30.71
N LEU A 35 0.23 -5.44 30.07
CA LEU A 35 0.44 -4.99 28.69
C LEU A 35 1.64 -4.04 28.57
N ALA A 36 1.89 -3.22 29.60
CA ALA A 36 3.05 -2.33 29.67
C ALA A 36 4.38 -3.07 29.89
N LEU A 37 4.33 -4.35 30.33
CA LEU A 37 5.51 -5.21 30.48
C LEU A 37 5.82 -6.05 29.23
N LEU A 38 5.03 -5.95 28.15
CA LEU A 38 5.38 -6.61 26.90
C LEU A 38 6.63 -5.91 26.32
N PRO A 39 7.75 -6.62 26.14
CA PRO A 39 8.91 -6.04 25.50
C PRO A 39 8.51 -5.61 24.08
N ALA A 40 8.90 -4.38 23.68
CA ALA A 40 8.87 -3.98 22.29
C ALA A 40 9.83 -4.90 21.52
N CYS A 41 9.32 -6.02 21.02
CA CYS A 41 10.09 -6.98 20.26
C CYS A 41 10.73 -6.24 19.08
N ALA A 42 12.06 -6.25 19.00
CA ALA A 42 12.78 -5.99 17.77
C ALA A 42 12.37 -7.08 16.77
N SER A 43 11.25 -6.86 16.09
CA SER A 43 10.61 -7.85 15.23
C SER A 43 11.35 -7.91 13.90
N VAL A 44 11.67 -9.14 13.50
CA VAL A 44 12.17 -9.44 12.16
C VAL A 44 11.17 -8.87 11.12
N PRO A 45 11.61 -8.12 10.09
CA PRO A 45 10.72 -7.40 9.17
C PRO A 45 10.10 -8.31 8.09
N THR A 46 9.39 -9.35 8.51
CA THR A 46 8.85 -10.37 7.60
C THR A 46 7.79 -9.82 6.64
N GLN A 47 6.98 -8.86 7.09
CA GLN A 47 5.95 -8.23 6.28
C GLN A 47 6.57 -7.38 5.17
N GLU A 48 7.56 -6.54 5.51
CA GLU A 48 8.21 -5.66 4.55
C GLU A 48 8.99 -6.44 3.49
N MET A 49 9.67 -7.51 3.88
CA MET A 49 10.34 -8.43 2.94
C MET A 49 9.34 -9.12 2.01
N SER A 50 8.18 -9.55 2.53
CA SER A 50 7.13 -10.17 1.72
C SER A 50 6.54 -9.18 0.71
N ASP A 51 6.22 -7.97 1.16
CA ASP A 51 5.70 -6.90 0.30
C ASP A 51 6.68 -6.52 -0.81
N ALA A 52 7.98 -6.46 -0.49
CA ALA A 52 9.04 -6.17 -1.46
C ALA A 52 9.11 -7.24 -2.55
N ARG A 53 9.15 -8.53 -2.17
CA ARG A 53 9.15 -9.66 -3.12
C ARG A 53 7.91 -9.67 -4.01
N GLN A 54 6.73 -9.47 -3.41
CA GLN A 54 5.48 -9.42 -4.17
C GLN A 54 5.46 -8.25 -5.15
N SER A 55 5.95 -7.07 -4.75
CA SER A 55 6.01 -5.91 -5.63
C SER A 55 7.00 -6.11 -6.77
N LEU A 56 8.13 -6.75 -6.50
CA LEU A 56 9.11 -7.10 -7.53
C LEU A 56 8.53 -8.09 -8.55
N GLN A 57 7.86 -9.15 -8.07
CA GLN A 57 7.17 -10.09 -8.95
C GLN A 57 6.11 -9.39 -9.80
N ALA A 58 5.30 -8.50 -9.21
CA ALA A 58 4.29 -7.75 -9.94
C ALA A 58 4.90 -6.83 -11.02
N ALA A 59 6.10 -6.30 -10.80
CA ALA A 59 6.84 -5.54 -11.81
C ALA A 59 7.32 -6.44 -12.96
N TYR A 60 7.83 -7.64 -12.67
CA TYR A 60 8.18 -8.64 -13.68
C TYR A 60 6.96 -9.07 -14.51
N ASP A 61 5.85 -9.40 -13.86
CA ASP A 61 4.60 -9.82 -14.52
C ASP A 61 4.02 -8.70 -15.40
N ALA A 62 4.22 -7.44 -14.99
CA ALA A 62 3.88 -6.30 -15.82
C ALA A 62 4.78 -6.20 -17.07
N GLY A 63 5.98 -6.76 -17.06
CA GLY A 63 6.97 -6.69 -18.14
C GLY A 63 7.96 -5.53 -17.97
N ALA A 64 8.27 -5.17 -16.73
CA ALA A 64 9.12 -4.02 -16.43
C ALA A 64 10.54 -4.13 -16.99
N GLU A 65 11.02 -5.33 -17.28
CA GLU A 65 12.30 -5.58 -17.96
C GLU A 65 12.42 -4.82 -19.28
N LYS A 66 11.31 -4.62 -19.99
CA LYS A 66 11.30 -3.95 -21.29
C LYS A 66 11.18 -2.43 -21.19
N TYR A 67 10.39 -1.94 -20.25
CA TYR A 67 9.95 -0.54 -20.23
C TYR A 67 10.50 0.26 -19.05
N ALA A 68 10.83 -0.39 -17.94
CA ALA A 68 11.29 0.24 -16.71
C ALA A 68 12.44 -0.52 -16.04
N SER A 69 13.36 -1.08 -16.85
CA SER A 69 14.46 -1.94 -16.38
C SER A 69 15.38 -1.27 -15.36
N ARG A 70 15.51 0.06 -15.42
CA ARG A 70 16.27 0.83 -14.42
C ARG A 70 15.69 0.66 -13.02
N HIS A 71 14.38 0.87 -12.86
CA HIS A 71 13.70 0.75 -11.56
C HIS A 71 13.66 -0.70 -11.09
N LEU A 72 13.45 -1.63 -12.02
CA LEU A 72 13.45 -3.06 -11.72
C LEU A 72 14.81 -3.50 -11.14
N ARG A 73 15.92 -3.12 -11.78
CA ARG A 73 17.26 -3.45 -11.28
C ARG A 73 17.57 -2.80 -9.94
N ILE A 74 17.19 -1.54 -9.73
CA ILE A 74 17.37 -0.87 -8.44
C ILE A 74 16.56 -1.60 -7.34
N ALA A 75 15.36 -2.07 -7.66
CA ALA A 75 14.55 -2.84 -6.73
C ALA A 75 15.19 -4.19 -6.36
N GLU A 76 15.74 -4.91 -7.35
CA GLU A 76 16.51 -6.15 -7.14
C GLU A 76 17.73 -5.92 -6.24
N ASP A 77 18.49 -4.86 -6.50
CA ASP A 77 19.68 -4.50 -5.72
C ASP A 77 19.33 -4.25 -4.25
N TYR A 78 18.27 -3.46 -3.99
CA TYR A 78 17.81 -3.22 -2.62
C TYR A 78 17.27 -4.48 -1.95
N LEU A 79 16.52 -5.32 -2.67
CA LEU A 79 16.00 -6.56 -2.08
C LEU A 79 17.15 -7.51 -1.71
N THR A 80 18.12 -7.66 -2.60
CA THR A 80 19.33 -8.47 -2.35
C THR A 80 20.10 -7.96 -1.14
N LYS A 81 20.23 -6.63 -1.00
CA LYS A 81 20.88 -6.00 0.15
C LYS A 81 20.09 -6.23 1.44
N ALA A 82 18.76 -6.08 1.41
CA ALA A 82 17.87 -6.35 2.53
C ALA A 82 17.96 -7.80 3.01
N GLU A 83 18.03 -8.77 2.08
CA GLU A 83 18.19 -10.19 2.39
C GLU A 83 19.51 -10.48 3.11
N ARG A 84 20.61 -9.87 2.66
CA ARG A 84 21.91 -9.96 3.34
C ARG A 84 21.87 -9.34 4.74
N GLU A 85 21.25 -8.17 4.88
CA GLU A 85 21.12 -7.50 6.18
C GLU A 85 20.26 -8.31 7.17
N LEU A 86 19.25 -9.02 6.66
CA LEU A 86 18.43 -9.94 7.43
C LEU A 86 19.25 -11.13 7.97
N GLU A 87 20.10 -11.73 7.15
CA GLU A 87 21.03 -12.80 7.54
C GLU A 87 22.01 -12.34 8.63
N LEU A 88 22.49 -11.10 8.53
CA LEU A 88 23.39 -10.47 9.50
C LEU A 88 22.67 -9.93 10.76
N ARG A 89 21.35 -10.12 10.86
CA ARG A 89 20.49 -9.62 11.95
C ARG A 89 20.44 -8.09 12.07
N PHE A 90 20.76 -7.37 11.00
CA PHE A 90 20.63 -5.92 10.90
C PHE A 90 19.19 -5.53 10.52
N TYR A 91 18.21 -5.87 11.38
CA TYR A 91 16.79 -5.78 11.05
C TYR A 91 16.30 -4.39 10.65
N SER A 92 16.81 -3.32 11.28
CA SER A 92 16.42 -1.95 10.91
C SER A 92 16.88 -1.58 9.50
N TRP A 93 18.07 -2.04 9.11
CA TRP A 93 18.61 -1.82 7.77
C TRP A 93 17.81 -2.65 6.75
N ALA A 94 17.60 -3.93 7.05
CA ALA A 94 16.84 -4.84 6.19
C ALA A 94 15.42 -4.31 5.93
N ARG A 95 14.76 -3.77 6.97
CA ARG A 95 13.44 -3.13 6.84
C ARG A 95 13.47 -1.94 5.89
N ASN A 96 14.46 -1.06 6.03
CA ASN A 96 14.58 0.13 5.18
C ASN A 96 14.85 -0.24 3.73
N ASP A 97 15.79 -1.14 3.47
CA ASP A 97 16.12 -1.58 2.13
C ASP A 97 14.95 -2.34 1.47
N ALA A 98 14.20 -3.15 2.23
CA ALA A 98 12.98 -3.78 1.73
C ALA A 98 11.91 -2.76 1.30
N MET A 99 11.74 -1.68 2.07
CA MET A 99 10.82 -0.59 1.69
C MET A 99 11.28 0.15 0.43
N LEU A 100 12.59 0.36 0.27
CA LEU A 100 13.15 0.95 -0.95
C LEU A 100 12.95 0.02 -2.16
N ALA A 101 13.23 -1.27 -2.01
CA ALA A 101 12.97 -2.27 -3.04
C ALA A 101 11.50 -2.26 -3.48
N LYS A 102 10.57 -2.30 -2.51
CA LYS A 102 9.13 -2.19 -2.76
C LYS A 102 8.76 -0.92 -3.53
N SER A 103 9.31 0.22 -3.13
CA SER A 103 9.03 1.52 -3.77
C SER A 103 9.48 1.53 -5.23
N GLU A 104 10.70 1.08 -5.50
CA GLU A 104 11.28 1.04 -6.84
C GLU A 104 10.55 0.03 -7.74
N ALA A 105 10.19 -1.14 -7.21
CA ALA A 105 9.39 -2.11 -7.94
C ALA A 105 8.01 -1.56 -8.34
N ARG A 106 7.35 -0.81 -7.45
CA ARG A 106 6.07 -0.15 -7.77
C ARG A 106 6.20 0.90 -8.87
N LYS A 107 7.28 1.71 -8.86
CA LYS A 107 7.55 2.65 -9.97
C LYS A 107 7.72 1.90 -11.29
N ALA A 108 8.49 0.81 -11.27
CA ALA A 108 8.70 -0.03 -12.45
C ALA A 108 7.38 -0.59 -13.00
N GLN A 109 6.53 -1.10 -12.11
CA GLN A 109 5.19 -1.61 -12.44
C GLN A 109 4.29 -0.50 -13.01
N GLU A 110 4.24 0.67 -12.38
CA GLU A 110 3.37 1.78 -12.78
C GLU A 110 3.71 2.30 -14.18
N VAL A 111 4.99 2.61 -14.44
CA VAL A 111 5.46 3.06 -15.76
C VAL A 111 5.14 2.03 -16.83
N THR A 112 5.38 0.77 -16.54
CA THR A 112 5.14 -0.34 -17.47
C THR A 112 3.66 -0.52 -17.77
N SER A 113 2.81 -0.43 -16.73
CA SER A 113 1.37 -0.61 -16.87
C SER A 113 0.76 0.51 -17.71
N ALA A 114 1.20 1.76 -17.51
CA ALA A 114 0.81 2.90 -18.33
C ALA A 114 1.21 2.70 -19.81
N ILE A 115 2.45 2.29 -20.07
CA ILE A 115 2.92 2.03 -21.45
C ILE A 115 2.16 0.88 -22.11
N LYS A 116 1.89 -0.21 -21.38
CA LYS A 116 1.13 -1.35 -21.91
C LYS A 116 -0.31 -1.00 -22.22
N SER A 117 -0.96 -0.24 -21.34
CA SER A 117 -2.32 0.23 -21.56
C SER A 117 -2.42 1.11 -22.81
N ALA A 118 -1.50 2.08 -22.96
CA ALA A 118 -1.44 2.92 -24.16
C ALA A 118 -1.17 2.12 -25.43
N LYS A 119 -0.28 1.14 -25.35
CA LYS A 119 0.00 0.23 -26.45
C LYS A 119 -1.24 -0.59 -26.84
N ALA A 120 -1.94 -1.17 -25.86
CA ALA A 120 -3.15 -1.95 -26.11
C ALA A 120 -4.26 -1.11 -26.75
N ALA A 121 -4.40 0.15 -26.34
CA ALA A 121 -5.34 1.09 -26.97
C ALA A 121 -4.99 1.33 -28.45
N ILE A 122 -3.71 1.56 -28.77
CA ILE A 122 -3.23 1.73 -30.16
C ILE A 122 -3.46 0.47 -31.00
N GLU A 123 -3.28 -0.73 -30.41
CA GLU A 123 -3.51 -2.01 -31.09
C GLU A 123 -5.01 -2.30 -31.31
N ALA A 124 -5.87 -1.81 -30.42
CA ALA A 124 -7.32 -1.98 -30.52
C ALA A 124 -7.97 -1.00 -31.53
N SER A 125 -7.31 0.11 -31.89
CA SER A 125 -7.83 1.08 -32.85
C SER A 125 -7.79 0.52 -34.29
N PRO A 126 -8.96 0.26 -34.92
CA PRO A 126 -9.04 -0.43 -36.22
C PRO A 126 -8.72 0.48 -37.41
N ALA A 127 -8.76 1.80 -37.24
CA ALA A 127 -8.57 2.78 -38.31
C ALA A 127 -7.27 3.58 -38.12
N GLY A 128 -6.56 3.81 -39.23
CA GLY A 128 -5.52 4.82 -39.30
C GLY A 128 -6.13 6.23 -39.33
N GLY A 129 -5.42 7.20 -38.78
CA GLY A 129 -5.89 8.58 -38.70
C GLY A 129 -4.87 9.45 -37.98
N GLU A 130 -5.06 10.77 -38.02
CA GLU A 130 -4.15 11.73 -37.39
C GLU A 130 -3.97 11.42 -35.89
N ALA A 131 -5.07 11.12 -35.19
CA ALA A 131 -5.08 10.73 -33.78
C ALA A 131 -4.22 9.49 -33.49
N LEU A 132 -4.29 8.44 -34.32
CA LEU A 132 -3.47 7.24 -34.16
C LEU A 132 -1.98 7.53 -34.36
N THR A 133 -1.63 8.34 -35.37
CA THR A 133 -0.24 8.77 -35.58
C THR A 133 0.29 9.59 -34.40
N ALA A 134 -0.51 10.52 -33.87
CA ALA A 134 -0.16 11.31 -32.71
C ALA A 134 0.02 10.44 -31.46
N ALA A 135 -0.89 9.49 -31.22
CA ALA A 135 -0.81 8.54 -30.10
C ALA A 135 0.45 7.67 -30.16
N ARG A 136 0.79 7.14 -31.34
CA ARG A 136 2.04 6.38 -31.55
C ARG A 136 3.28 7.23 -31.26
N ALA A 137 3.30 8.48 -31.74
CA ALA A 137 4.40 9.40 -31.48
C ALA A 137 4.54 9.73 -29.98
N LEU A 138 3.42 9.87 -29.25
CA LEU A 138 3.43 10.06 -27.80
C LEU A 138 3.93 8.82 -27.06
N LEU A 139 3.52 7.61 -27.48
CA LEU A 139 4.00 6.35 -26.89
C LEU A 139 5.51 6.18 -27.05
N GLU A 140 6.07 6.49 -28.23
CA GLU A 140 7.51 6.47 -28.46
C GLU A 140 8.25 7.43 -27.51
N LYS A 141 7.73 8.66 -27.33
CA LYS A 141 8.28 9.61 -26.36
C LYS A 141 8.16 9.11 -24.92
N ALA A 142 7.06 8.45 -24.57
CA ALA A 142 6.85 7.86 -23.25
C ALA A 142 7.90 6.78 -22.95
N ILE A 143 8.15 5.87 -23.91
CA ILE A 143 9.18 4.82 -23.79
C ILE A 143 10.57 5.45 -23.68
N ALA A 144 10.88 6.47 -24.49
CA ALA A 144 12.15 7.18 -24.41
C ALA A 144 12.35 7.89 -23.06
N ALA A 145 11.29 8.48 -22.50
CA ALA A 145 11.31 9.11 -21.17
C ALA A 145 11.52 8.08 -20.06
N ALA A 146 10.85 6.92 -20.13
CA ALA A 146 10.99 5.83 -19.17
C ALA A 146 12.44 5.30 -19.12
N LYS A 147 13.08 5.12 -20.29
CA LYS A 147 14.50 4.73 -20.38
C LYS A 147 15.45 5.75 -19.74
N GLN A 148 15.05 7.01 -19.65
CA GLN A 148 15.81 8.08 -19.00
C GLN A 148 15.48 8.22 -17.50
N GLY A 149 14.59 7.39 -16.93
CA GLY A 149 14.11 7.51 -15.55
C GLY A 149 13.20 8.72 -15.32
N LYS A 150 12.56 9.24 -16.38
CA LYS A 150 11.62 10.36 -16.31
C LYS A 150 10.19 9.84 -16.16
N ASP A 151 9.93 9.13 -15.07
CA ASP A 151 8.72 8.32 -14.85
C ASP A 151 7.42 9.12 -15.00
N THR A 152 7.32 10.28 -14.33
CA THR A 152 6.14 11.14 -14.42
C THR A 152 5.86 11.59 -15.86
N ALA A 153 6.92 11.92 -16.60
CA ALA A 153 6.78 12.31 -18.00
C ALA A 153 6.34 11.12 -18.86
N ALA A 154 6.91 9.94 -18.64
CA ALA A 154 6.55 8.71 -19.33
C ALA A 154 5.08 8.34 -19.11
N ILE A 155 4.63 8.31 -17.85
CA ILE A 155 3.24 7.99 -17.49
C ILE A 155 2.27 9.01 -18.10
N ARG A 156 2.59 10.31 -17.99
CA ARG A 156 1.76 11.38 -18.57
C ARG A 156 1.62 11.22 -20.08
N MET A 157 2.71 11.00 -20.80
CA MET A 157 2.69 10.83 -22.25
C MET A 157 1.93 9.57 -22.68
N ALA A 158 2.06 8.47 -21.92
CA ALA A 158 1.31 7.24 -22.19
C ALA A 158 -0.20 7.45 -22.02
N ARG A 159 -0.63 8.10 -20.93
CA ARG A 159 -2.05 8.45 -20.71
C ARG A 159 -2.58 9.44 -21.73
N GLU A 160 -1.76 10.40 -22.17
CA GLU A 160 -2.13 11.34 -23.23
C GLU A 160 -2.36 10.61 -24.57
N ALA A 161 -1.53 9.60 -24.88
CA ALA A 161 -1.72 8.77 -26.07
C ALA A 161 -3.08 8.05 -26.05
N GLU A 162 -3.49 7.50 -24.90
CA GLU A 162 -4.82 6.89 -24.71
C GLU A 162 -5.95 7.91 -24.91
N ALA A 163 -5.81 9.08 -24.28
CA ALA A 163 -6.84 10.13 -24.34
C ALA A 163 -7.09 10.60 -25.78
N ARG A 164 -6.04 10.71 -26.61
CA ARG A 164 -6.17 11.08 -28.03
C ARG A 164 -7.03 10.10 -28.82
N LEU A 165 -6.90 8.80 -28.55
CA LEU A 165 -7.69 7.77 -29.22
C LEU A 165 -9.15 7.79 -28.76
N SER A 166 -9.41 8.17 -27.50
CA SER A 166 -10.79 8.30 -27.00
C SER A 166 -11.54 9.50 -27.59
N GLN A 167 -10.83 10.57 -27.96
CA GLN A 167 -11.44 11.77 -28.55
C GLN A 167 -11.90 11.54 -29.99
N ASP A 168 -11.09 10.85 -30.79
CA ASP A 168 -11.37 10.51 -32.19
C ASP A 168 -12.58 9.57 -32.34
N ALA A 169 -12.91 8.80 -31.30
CA ALA A 169 -14.09 7.92 -31.28
C ALA A 169 -15.43 8.67 -31.12
N HIS A 170 -15.40 9.97 -30.81
CA HIS A 170 -16.58 10.79 -30.56
C HIS A 170 -16.85 11.85 -31.65
N GLU A 171 -15.96 11.97 -32.64
CA GLU A 171 -16.12 12.85 -33.81
C GLU A 171 -16.62 12.07 -35.04
#